data_AF-A0A2D5RW89-F1
#
_entry.id   AF-A0A2D5RW89-F1
#
_cell.length_a   1.000
_cell.length_b   1.000
_cell.length_c   1.000
_cell.angle_alpha   90.00
_cell.angle_beta   90.00
_cell.angle_gamma   90.00
#
_symmetry.space_group_name_H-M   'P 1'
#
loop_
_entity.id
_entity.type
_entity.pdbx_description
1 polymer ?
#
loop_
_entity_poly.entity_id
_entity_poly.type
_entity_poly.pdbx_seq_one_letter_code
_entity_poly.pdbx_strand_id
1 'polypeptide(L)'
;MSRDIAPFGVRMPSHLKEELHKKSNLNGRSLNAEIVSRLEKSVDEEVNKIEHVNADLLEQLQTALDQRQALGNQVHTMQERLGGLSILLSNLNHHVIPALCQTKNTRLASAGTTYGDKDRLCAFINGFFSASEIVFYIRDGHSNHSALTVLLKGDANNFLADATPMTVERLPREREVLELFQDLDERGLLDVAEFAVTRVKQTRDLPVDQAIEELEQYETKPVRSNVYEFLSLFFREPEKVKPDWFVDEWKKLN
;
A
#
# COMPACT_ATOMS: atom_id res chain seq x y z
N MET A 1 -65.76 2.89 -38.73
CA MET A 1 -64.63 1.94 -38.68
C MET A 1 -64.92 0.92 -37.59
N SER A 2 -65.44 -0.25 -37.98
CA SER A 2 -65.72 -1.38 -37.09
C SER A 2 -64.45 -2.21 -36.96
N ARG A 3 -63.66 -1.97 -35.92
CA ARG A 3 -62.50 -2.82 -35.59
C ARG A 3 -62.97 -3.89 -34.60
N ASP A 4 -62.50 -5.12 -34.81
CA ASP A 4 -62.74 -6.34 -34.02
C ASP A 4 -63.07 -6.13 -32.54
N ILE A 5 -64.33 -6.34 -32.15
CA ILE A 5 -64.73 -6.53 -30.75
C ILE A 5 -65.36 -7.93 -30.65
N ALA A 6 -64.53 -8.96 -30.63
CA ALA A 6 -65.01 -10.31 -30.37
C ALA A 6 -65.53 -10.39 -28.91
N PRO A 7 -66.74 -10.90 -28.66
CA PRO A 7 -67.27 -11.03 -27.30
C PRO A 7 -66.42 -12.03 -26.50
N PHE A 8 -65.82 -11.54 -25.42
CA PHE A 8 -65.02 -12.36 -24.51
C PHE A 8 -65.84 -12.78 -23.28
N GLY A 9 -66.05 -14.09 -23.11
CA GLY A 9 -66.84 -14.64 -22.01
C GLY A 9 -66.04 -14.74 -20.71
N VAL A 10 -66.30 -13.84 -19.75
CA VAL A 10 -65.64 -13.86 -18.43
C VAL A 10 -66.48 -14.63 -17.42
N ARG A 11 -65.90 -15.66 -16.78
CA ARG A 11 -66.50 -16.33 -15.62
C ARG A 11 -66.19 -15.52 -14.37
N MET A 12 -67.21 -14.94 -13.75
CA MET A 12 -67.06 -14.00 -12.65
C MET A 12 -67.83 -14.49 -11.41
N PRO A 13 -67.23 -14.48 -10.20
CA PRO A 13 -67.96 -14.71 -8.96
C PRO A 13 -69.12 -13.74 -8.78
N SER A 14 -70.22 -14.20 -8.19
CA SER A 14 -71.46 -13.41 -8.01
C SER A 14 -71.22 -12.10 -7.24
N HIS A 15 -70.47 -12.16 -6.14
CA HIS A 15 -70.15 -10.97 -5.33
C HIS A 15 -69.39 -9.89 -6.12
N LEU A 16 -68.44 -10.28 -6.97
CA LEU A 16 -67.63 -9.36 -7.77
C LEU A 16 -68.47 -8.70 -8.87
N LYS A 17 -69.36 -9.47 -9.49
CA LYS A 17 -70.29 -8.95 -10.51
C LYS A 17 -71.26 -7.93 -9.91
N GLU A 18 -71.78 -8.17 -8.71
CA GLU A 18 -72.65 -7.24 -7.99
C GLU A 18 -71.94 -5.94 -7.63
N GLU A 19 -70.70 -6.01 -7.13
CA GLU A 19 -69.89 -4.83 -6.85
C GLU A 19 -69.62 -3.99 -8.11
N LEU A 20 -69.25 -4.63 -9.21
CA LEU A 20 -69.01 -3.94 -10.48
C LEU A 20 -70.29 -3.27 -11.01
N HIS A 21 -71.45 -3.89 -10.84
CA HIS A 21 -72.75 -3.30 -11.16
C HIS A 21 -73.07 -2.06 -10.32
N LYS A 22 -72.80 -2.11 -9.00
CA LYS A 22 -72.97 -0.94 -8.13
C LYS A 22 -72.07 0.20 -8.59
N LYS A 23 -70.79 -0.10 -8.86
CA LYS A 23 -69.81 0.90 -9.31
C LYS A 23 -70.11 1.45 -10.72
N SER A 24 -70.64 0.63 -11.64
CA SER A 24 -71.03 1.09 -12.97
C SER A 24 -72.19 2.09 -12.91
N ASN A 25 -73.19 1.80 -12.06
CA ASN A 25 -74.33 2.71 -11.85
C ASN A 25 -73.91 4.03 -11.20
N LEU A 26 -73.04 3.98 -10.19
CA LEU A 26 -72.49 5.18 -9.55
C LEU A 26 -71.68 6.05 -10.53
N ASN A 27 -70.95 5.42 -11.44
CA ASN A 27 -70.11 6.11 -12.44
C ASN A 27 -70.87 6.49 -13.73
N GLY A 28 -72.17 6.19 -13.82
CA GLY A 28 -72.99 6.48 -15.01
C GLY A 28 -72.58 5.70 -16.26
N ARG A 29 -72.02 4.50 -16.12
CA ARG A 29 -71.48 3.67 -17.21
C ARG A 29 -72.21 2.34 -17.31
N SER A 30 -72.22 1.74 -18.50
CA SER A 30 -72.65 0.35 -18.65
C SER A 30 -71.65 -0.58 -17.94
N LEU A 31 -72.11 -1.76 -17.51
CA LEU A 31 -71.23 -2.73 -16.84
C LEU A 31 -69.99 -3.06 -17.70
N ASN A 32 -70.17 -3.25 -19.01
CA ASN A 32 -69.06 -3.51 -19.92
C ASN A 32 -68.10 -2.31 -20.02
N ALA A 33 -68.62 -1.08 -20.16
CA ALA A 33 -67.78 0.12 -20.21
C ALA A 33 -66.98 0.32 -18.92
N GLU A 34 -67.56 -0.06 -17.78
CA GLU A 34 -66.90 0.01 -16.48
C GLU A 34 -65.82 -1.08 -16.30
N ILE A 35 -66.07 -2.30 -16.78
CA ILE A 35 -65.08 -3.38 -16.79
C ILE A 35 -63.89 -3.01 -17.68
N VAL A 36 -64.16 -2.56 -18.90
CA VAL A 36 -63.12 -2.13 -19.86
C VAL A 36 -62.30 -0.99 -19.27
N SER A 37 -62.95 0.05 -18.71
CA SER A 37 -62.22 1.18 -18.12
C SER A 37 -61.34 0.78 -16.93
N ARG A 38 -61.73 -0.22 -16.14
CA ARG A 38 -60.87 -0.74 -15.06
C ARG A 38 -59.70 -1.55 -15.59
N LEU A 39 -59.93 -2.37 -16.62
CA LEU A 39 -58.88 -3.15 -17.26
C LEU A 39 -57.85 -2.24 -17.92
N GLU A 40 -58.30 -1.24 -18.68
CA GLU A 40 -57.43 -0.21 -19.27
C GLU A 40 -56.59 0.48 -18.19
N LYS A 41 -57.21 0.95 -17.10
CA LYS A 41 -56.47 1.55 -15.98
C LYS A 41 -55.44 0.59 -15.36
N SER A 42 -55.79 -0.68 -15.16
CA SER A 42 -54.86 -1.64 -14.56
C SER A 42 -53.66 -1.93 -15.47
N VAL A 43 -53.87 -1.98 -16.78
CA VAL A 43 -52.80 -2.18 -17.76
C VAL A 43 -51.95 -0.92 -17.89
N ASP A 44 -52.57 0.25 -17.97
CA ASP A 44 -51.88 1.54 -18.03
C ASP A 44 -51.03 1.78 -16.76
N GLU A 45 -51.52 1.42 -15.58
CA GLU A 45 -50.75 1.50 -14.33
C GLU A 45 -49.52 0.58 -14.33
N GLU A 46 -49.62 -0.60 -14.93
CA GLU A 46 -48.52 -1.56 -15.03
C GLU A 46 -47.46 -1.09 -16.04
N VAL A 47 -47.90 -0.58 -17.20
CA VAL A 47 -47.04 0.03 -18.22
C VAL A 47 -46.32 1.27 -17.66
N ASN A 48 -47.04 2.17 -16.99
CA ASN A 48 -46.44 3.36 -16.38
C ASN A 48 -45.40 3.01 -15.30
N LYS A 49 -45.64 1.96 -14.49
CA LYS A 49 -44.65 1.48 -13.50
C LYS A 49 -43.38 0.96 -14.19
N ILE A 50 -43.53 0.18 -15.26
CA ILE A 50 -42.39 -0.34 -16.03
C ILE A 50 -41.60 0.80 -16.67
N GLU A 51 -42.28 1.79 -17.24
CA GLU A 51 -41.64 2.98 -17.82
C GLU A 51 -40.89 3.80 -16.76
N HIS A 52 -41.45 3.97 -15.57
CA HIS A 52 -40.79 4.68 -14.46
C HIS A 52 -39.54 3.95 -13.95
N VAL A 53 -39.63 2.62 -13.78
CA VAL A 53 -38.48 1.78 -13.37
C VAL A 53 -37.38 1.80 -14.42
N ASN A 54 -37.74 1.76 -15.71
CA ASN A 54 -36.76 1.85 -16.79
C ASN A 54 -36.09 3.24 -16.83
N ALA A 55 -36.82 4.32 -16.56
CA ALA A 55 -36.25 5.66 -16.50
C ALA A 55 -35.26 5.83 -15.34
N ASP A 56 -35.61 5.35 -14.14
CA ASP A 56 -34.72 5.36 -12.97
C ASP A 56 -33.47 4.49 -13.20
N LEU A 57 -33.63 3.31 -13.80
CA LEU A 57 -32.50 2.45 -14.16
C LEU A 57 -31.57 3.12 -15.18
N LEU A 58 -32.12 3.81 -16.18
CA LEU A 58 -31.33 4.54 -17.17
C LEU A 58 -30.55 5.70 -16.53
N GLU A 59 -31.16 6.44 -15.59
CA GLU A 59 -30.50 7.51 -14.85
C GLU A 59 -29.36 6.97 -13.96
N GLN A 60 -29.59 5.85 -13.28
CA GLN A 60 -28.56 5.18 -12.48
C GLN A 60 -27.40 4.67 -13.35
N LEU A 61 -27.69 4.09 -14.51
CA LEU A 61 -26.66 3.65 -15.46
C LEU A 61 -25.86 4.84 -16.01
N GLN A 62 -26.51 5.94 -16.36
CA GLN A 62 -25.86 7.17 -16.82
C GLN A 62 -24.92 7.72 -15.74
N THR A 63 -25.41 7.81 -14.50
CA THR A 63 -24.63 8.27 -13.36
C THR A 63 -23.42 7.38 -13.10
N ALA A 64 -23.59 6.05 -13.18
CA ALA A 64 -22.50 5.10 -13.01
C ALA A 64 -21.44 5.21 -14.13
N LEU A 65 -21.86 5.46 -15.38
CA LEU A 65 -20.95 5.71 -16.50
C LEU A 65 -20.15 6.99 -16.32
N ASP A 66 -20.80 8.08 -15.90
CA ASP A 66 -20.15 9.36 -15.62
C ASP A 66 -19.14 9.25 -14.47
N GLN A 67 -19.51 8.55 -13.40
CA GLN A 67 -18.58 8.25 -12.29
C GLN A 67 -17.37 7.44 -12.78
N ARG A 68 -17.59 6.41 -13.60
CA ARG A 68 -16.50 5.59 -14.14
C ARG A 68 -15.57 6.42 -15.03
N GLN A 69 -16.11 7.34 -15.81
CA GLN A 69 -15.31 8.24 -16.65
C GLN A 69 -14.51 9.24 -15.81
N ALA A 70 -15.10 9.80 -14.74
CA ALA A 70 -14.39 10.66 -13.80
C ALA A 70 -13.24 9.93 -13.10
N LEU A 71 -13.48 8.69 -12.66
CA LEU A 71 -12.44 7.79 -12.11
C LEU A 71 -11.32 7.55 -13.12
N GLY A 72 -11.65 7.28 -14.39
CA GLY A 72 -10.67 7.13 -15.46
C GLY A 72 -9.77 8.36 -15.63
N ASN A 73 -10.36 9.56 -15.62
CA ASN A 73 -9.61 10.81 -15.70
C ASN A 73 -8.70 11.04 -14.47
N GLN A 74 -9.17 10.70 -13.27
CA GLN A 74 -8.36 10.77 -12.06
C GLN A 74 -7.16 9.82 -12.11
N VAL A 75 -7.36 8.57 -12.55
CA VAL A 75 -6.28 7.60 -12.72
C VAL A 75 -5.25 8.12 -13.73
N HIS A 76 -5.70 8.67 -14.86
CA HIS A 76 -4.80 9.21 -15.87
C HIS A 76 -3.95 10.38 -15.34
N THR A 77 -4.57 11.35 -14.67
CA THR A 77 -3.84 12.49 -14.07
C THR A 77 -2.87 12.04 -12.97
N MET A 78 -3.23 11.01 -12.18
CA MET A 78 -2.31 10.42 -11.21
C MET A 78 -1.11 9.76 -11.90
N GLN A 79 -1.33 9.02 -13.00
CA GLN A 79 -0.25 8.39 -13.76
C GLN A 79 0.72 9.42 -14.34
N GLU A 80 0.23 10.53 -14.88
CA GLU A 80 1.09 11.62 -15.39
C GLU A 80 1.96 12.23 -14.27
N ARG A 81 1.36 12.49 -13.09
CA ARG A 81 2.11 13.01 -11.94
C ARG A 81 3.17 12.04 -11.43
N LEU A 82 2.84 10.75 -11.36
CA LEU A 82 3.78 9.70 -10.97
C LEU A 82 4.93 9.57 -11.98
N GLY A 83 4.64 9.67 -13.28
CA GLY A 83 5.66 9.72 -14.33
C GLY A 83 6.61 10.90 -14.17
N GLY A 84 6.09 12.09 -13.88
CA GLY A 84 6.90 13.29 -13.60
C GLY A 84 7.80 13.13 -12.38
N LEU A 85 7.29 12.55 -11.29
CA LEU A 85 8.09 12.25 -10.09
C LEU A 85 9.19 11.22 -10.37
N SER A 86 8.90 10.18 -11.15
CA SER A 86 9.89 9.18 -11.55
C SER A 86 11.04 9.81 -12.33
N ILE A 87 10.75 10.77 -13.22
CA ILE A 87 11.78 11.48 -13.99
C ILE A 87 12.64 12.35 -13.05
N LEU A 88 12.03 13.05 -12.10
CA LEU A 88 12.77 13.84 -11.10
C LEU A 88 13.70 12.98 -10.24
N LEU A 89 13.21 11.83 -9.77
CA LEU A 89 14.02 10.86 -9.02
C LEU A 89 15.18 10.33 -9.86
N SER A 90 14.93 10.01 -11.13
CA SER A 90 15.98 9.59 -12.07
C SER A 90 17.04 10.67 -12.27
N ASN A 91 16.63 11.94 -12.42
CA ASN A 91 17.55 13.07 -12.59
C ASN A 91 18.38 13.33 -11.33
N LEU A 92 17.80 13.19 -10.14
CA LEU A 92 18.53 13.28 -8.88
C LEU A 92 19.63 12.21 -8.83
N ASN A 93 19.32 10.97 -9.19
CA ASN A 93 20.29 9.88 -9.16
C ASN A 93 21.38 10.02 -10.23
N HIS A 94 21.02 10.41 -11.46
CA HIS A 94 21.99 10.50 -12.57
C HIS A 94 22.84 11.77 -12.58
N HIS A 95 22.36 12.87 -11.98
CA HIS A 95 23.04 14.15 -12.09
C HIS A 95 23.44 14.72 -10.73
N VAL A 96 22.57 14.63 -9.71
CA VAL A 96 22.85 15.28 -8.41
C VAL A 96 23.78 14.44 -7.56
N ILE A 97 23.59 13.12 -7.49
CA ILE A 97 24.50 12.23 -6.74
C ILE A 97 25.92 12.34 -7.30
N PRO A 98 26.20 12.20 -8.62
CA PRO A 98 27.55 12.37 -9.15
C PRO A 98 28.14 13.77 -8.97
N ALA A 99 27.31 14.81 -8.92
CA ALA A 99 27.77 16.18 -8.67
C ALA A 99 28.13 16.44 -7.21
N LEU A 100 27.45 15.78 -6.26
CA LEU A 100 27.69 15.93 -4.81
C LEU A 100 28.73 14.94 -4.30
N CYS A 101 28.71 13.71 -4.79
CA CYS A 101 29.65 12.65 -4.46
C CYS A 101 30.81 12.67 -5.44
N GLN A 102 31.88 13.37 -5.06
CA GLN A 102 33.11 13.45 -5.87
C GLN A 102 33.91 12.13 -5.88
N THR A 103 33.55 11.20 -4.99
CA THR A 103 34.23 9.92 -4.76
C THR A 103 33.23 8.77 -4.81
N LYS A 104 33.70 7.60 -5.25
CA LYS A 104 32.91 6.35 -5.28
C LYS A 104 32.30 6.02 -3.92
N ASN A 105 33.07 6.23 -2.85
CA ASN A 105 32.65 5.94 -1.49
C ASN A 105 32.34 7.25 -0.76
N THR A 106 31.16 7.34 -0.13
CA THR A 106 30.72 8.52 0.62
C THR A 106 30.26 8.10 2.01
N ARG A 107 30.72 8.80 3.06
CA ARG A 107 30.25 8.58 4.43
C ARG A 107 29.02 9.45 4.71
N LEU A 108 27.95 8.83 5.20
CA LEU A 108 26.72 9.50 5.59
C LEU A 108 26.84 10.12 6.98
N ALA A 109 26.29 11.33 7.14
CA ALA A 109 26.32 12.04 8.41
C ALA A 109 25.28 11.49 9.39
N SER A 110 25.72 11.18 10.62
CA SER A 110 24.81 10.75 11.69
C SER A 110 23.99 11.92 12.24
N ALA A 111 22.74 11.65 12.62
CA ALA A 111 21.84 12.53 13.35
C ALA A 111 22.10 12.49 14.87
N GLY A 112 22.94 11.57 15.35
CA GLY A 112 23.28 11.41 16.75
C GLY A 112 22.21 10.71 17.61
N THR A 113 21.12 10.24 17.01
CA THR A 113 20.05 9.48 17.70
C THR A 113 19.59 8.31 16.84
N THR A 114 19.07 7.26 17.49
CA THR A 114 18.55 6.07 16.78
C THR A 114 17.38 6.46 15.87
N TYR A 115 16.39 7.18 16.40
CA TYR A 115 15.29 7.76 15.64
C TYR A 115 15.74 8.60 14.44
N GLY A 116 16.66 9.56 14.66
CA GLY A 116 17.10 10.46 13.60
C GLY A 116 17.90 9.78 12.50
N ASP A 117 18.74 8.78 12.84
CA ASP A 117 19.48 8.02 11.85
C ASP A 117 18.60 7.04 11.09
N LYS A 118 17.59 6.45 11.75
CA LYS A 118 16.53 5.70 11.07
C LYS A 118 15.83 6.59 10.02
N ASP A 119 15.30 7.75 10.42
CA ASP A 119 14.59 8.66 9.50
C ASP A 119 15.47 9.07 8.30
N ARG A 120 16.77 9.36 8.54
CA ARG A 120 17.71 9.70 7.48
C ARG A 120 18.00 8.54 6.54
N LEU A 121 18.24 7.34 7.07
CA LEU A 121 18.47 6.14 6.26
C LEU A 121 17.24 5.79 5.44
N CYS A 122 16.06 5.77 6.05
CA CYS A 122 14.79 5.58 5.35
C CYS A 122 14.63 6.63 4.24
N ALA A 123 14.80 7.92 4.54
CA ALA A 123 14.68 8.97 3.52
C ALA A 123 15.70 8.81 2.37
N PHE A 124 16.94 8.44 2.69
CA PHE A 124 18.01 8.24 1.72
C PHE A 124 17.73 7.07 0.78
N ILE A 125 17.40 5.91 1.36
CA ILE A 125 17.01 4.70 0.63
C ILE A 125 15.73 4.96 -0.14
N ASN A 126 14.81 5.74 0.42
CA ASN A 126 13.52 6.03 -0.20
C ASN A 126 13.61 6.93 -1.42
N GLY A 127 14.49 7.93 -1.38
CA GLY A 127 14.56 8.99 -2.39
C GLY A 127 15.59 8.80 -3.49
N PHE A 128 16.67 8.05 -3.25
CA PHE A 128 17.86 8.19 -4.11
C PHE A 128 18.52 6.88 -4.54
N PHE A 129 18.30 5.78 -3.82
CA PHE A 129 19.21 4.66 -3.91
C PHE A 129 18.54 3.39 -4.46
N SER A 130 19.06 2.92 -5.60
CA SER A 130 18.86 1.54 -6.05
C SER A 130 20.02 0.72 -5.53
N ALA A 131 19.85 0.10 -4.35
CA ALA A 131 20.88 -0.77 -3.79
C ALA A 131 21.00 -2.03 -4.62
N SER A 132 22.22 -2.42 -4.98
CA SER A 132 22.51 -3.77 -5.47
C SER A 132 22.72 -4.73 -4.29
N GLU A 133 23.24 -4.23 -3.17
CA GLU A 133 23.53 -5.00 -1.96
C GLU A 133 23.49 -4.07 -0.74
N ILE A 134 22.96 -4.56 0.38
CA ILE A 134 22.96 -3.86 1.67
C ILE A 134 23.65 -4.76 2.69
N VAL A 135 24.65 -4.23 3.39
CA VAL A 135 25.35 -4.98 4.43
C VAL A 135 25.24 -4.28 5.77
N PHE A 136 24.75 -5.00 6.77
CA PHE A 136 24.64 -4.55 8.14
C PHE A 136 25.80 -5.09 8.99
N TYR A 137 26.40 -4.20 9.76
CA TYR A 137 27.45 -4.58 10.70
C TYR A 137 27.08 -4.08 12.09
N ILE A 138 27.43 -4.85 13.11
CA ILE A 138 27.26 -4.45 14.50
C ILE A 138 28.63 -4.17 15.06
N ARG A 139 28.84 -2.97 15.60
CA ARG A 139 30.09 -2.59 16.27
C ARG A 139 29.83 -2.29 17.74
N ASP A 140 30.90 -2.23 18.52
CA ASP A 140 30.79 -1.76 19.90
C ASP A 140 30.37 -0.28 19.95
N GLY A 141 29.39 0.02 20.79
CA GLY A 141 28.83 1.37 20.95
C GLY A 141 29.60 2.19 21.99
N HIS A 142 29.49 3.52 21.89
CA HIS A 142 30.02 4.42 22.94
C HIS A 142 29.06 4.60 24.12
N SER A 143 27.76 4.84 23.84
CA SER A 143 26.73 5.08 24.87
C SER A 143 25.77 3.90 25.05
N ASN A 144 25.85 2.92 24.14
CA ASN A 144 25.14 1.64 24.17
C ASN A 144 26.20 0.53 24.08
N HIS A 145 25.85 -0.74 24.33
CA HIS A 145 26.83 -1.83 24.16
C HIS A 145 27.25 -2.02 22.71
N SER A 146 26.36 -1.67 21.80
CA SER A 146 26.52 -1.88 20.37
C SER A 146 25.84 -0.78 19.56
N ALA A 147 26.22 -0.67 18.31
CA ALA A 147 25.59 0.20 17.34
C ALA A 147 25.61 -0.39 15.94
N LEU A 148 24.59 -0.07 15.15
CA LEU A 148 24.44 -0.50 13.76
C LEU A 148 25.30 0.36 12.83
N THR A 149 26.04 -0.31 11.97
CA THR A 149 26.72 0.25 10.81
C THR A 149 26.02 -0.27 9.57
N VAL A 150 25.76 0.60 8.59
CA VAL A 150 25.10 0.21 7.34
C VAL A 150 26.01 0.57 6.18
N LEU A 151 26.30 -0.41 5.32
CA LEU A 151 26.94 -0.21 4.03
C LEU A 151 25.90 -0.43 2.93
N LEU A 152 25.68 0.60 2.13
CA LEU A 152 24.79 0.59 0.99
C LEU A 152 25.64 0.55 -0.28
N LYS A 153 25.62 -0.56 -1.02
CA LYS A 153 26.35 -0.70 -2.28
C LYS A 153 25.41 -0.51 -3.46
N GLY A 154 25.81 0.37 -4.36
CA GLY A 154 25.09 0.67 -5.59
C GLY A 154 26.02 0.51 -6.78
N ASP A 155 25.48 0.68 -7.99
CA ASP A 155 26.25 0.41 -9.21
C ASP A 155 27.47 1.33 -9.38
N ALA A 156 27.31 2.62 -9.01
CA ALA A 156 28.34 3.63 -9.19
C ALA A 156 28.94 4.14 -7.87
N ASN A 157 28.16 4.16 -6.79
CA ASN A 157 28.56 4.75 -5.52
C ASN A 157 28.17 3.85 -4.34
N ASN A 158 29.02 3.86 -3.32
CA ASN A 158 28.77 3.20 -2.05
C ASN A 158 28.59 4.25 -0.94
N PHE A 159 27.68 3.98 -0.02
CA PHE A 159 27.38 4.86 1.10
C PHE A 159 27.57 4.11 2.42
N LEU A 160 28.41 4.69 3.29
CA LEU A 160 28.72 4.11 4.59
C LEU A 160 28.13 4.95 5.72
N ALA A 161 27.31 4.34 6.56
CA ALA A 161 26.78 4.91 7.80
C ALA A 161 27.35 4.15 9.00
N ASP A 162 28.57 4.48 9.42
CA ASP A 162 29.32 3.83 10.51
C ASP A 162 29.42 4.66 11.80
N ALA A 163 28.72 5.79 11.85
CA ALA A 163 28.63 6.68 13.00
C ALA A 163 27.26 6.63 13.71
N THR A 164 26.29 5.83 13.23
CA THR A 164 24.94 5.83 13.80
C THR A 164 24.90 5.25 15.22
N PRO A 165 24.14 5.79 16.18
CA PRO A 165 23.97 5.19 17.49
C PRO A 165 22.77 4.22 17.51
N MET A 166 22.34 3.70 16.36
CA MET A 166 21.19 2.81 16.24
C MET A 166 21.44 1.47 16.95
N THR A 167 20.52 1.02 17.79
CA THR A 167 20.66 -0.20 18.60
C THR A 167 19.30 -0.82 18.89
N VAL A 168 19.24 -2.14 19.11
CA VAL A 168 18.03 -2.87 19.54
C VAL A 168 18.05 -3.24 21.03
N GLU A 169 19.06 -2.81 21.80
CA GLU A 169 19.24 -3.22 23.20
C GLU A 169 18.09 -2.85 24.14
N ARG A 170 17.25 -1.88 23.76
CA ARG A 170 16.09 -1.44 24.55
C ARG A 170 15.03 -0.75 23.70
N LEU A 171 13.79 -0.76 24.17
CA LEU A 171 12.73 0.11 23.67
C LEU A 171 12.99 1.58 24.04
N PRO A 172 12.61 2.56 23.19
CA PRO A 172 11.92 2.40 21.90
C PRO A 172 12.83 2.07 20.71
N ARG A 173 14.15 2.05 20.90
CA ARG A 173 15.15 1.97 19.82
C ARG A 173 15.07 0.69 18.99
N GLU A 174 14.69 -0.42 19.61
CA GLU A 174 14.37 -1.65 18.89
C GLU A 174 13.28 -1.45 17.84
N ARG A 175 12.19 -0.74 18.17
CA ARG A 175 11.12 -0.44 17.22
C ARG A 175 11.60 0.48 16.11
N GLU A 176 12.46 1.44 16.41
CA GLU A 176 13.04 2.32 15.41
C GLU A 176 13.91 1.54 14.41
N VAL A 177 14.71 0.57 14.87
CA VAL A 177 15.46 -0.31 13.95
C VAL A 177 14.51 -1.22 13.17
N LEU A 178 13.49 -1.79 13.82
CA LEU A 178 12.48 -2.60 13.14
C LEU A 178 11.78 -1.83 12.01
N GLU A 179 11.39 -0.58 12.23
CA GLU A 179 10.78 0.30 11.22
C GLU A 179 11.68 0.44 9.99
N LEU A 180 13.00 0.62 10.18
CA LEU A 180 13.95 0.63 9.06
C LEU A 180 13.92 -0.69 8.27
N PHE A 181 13.86 -1.82 8.96
CA PHE A 181 13.82 -3.13 8.29
C PHE A 181 12.49 -3.40 7.58
N GLN A 182 11.38 -2.91 8.11
CA GLN A 182 10.07 -2.97 7.46
C GLN A 182 10.07 -2.14 6.16
N ASP A 183 10.61 -0.92 6.20
CA ASP A 183 10.76 -0.07 5.00
C ASP A 183 11.60 -0.75 3.91
N LEU A 184 12.63 -1.52 4.31
CA LEU A 184 13.45 -2.30 3.38
C LEU A 184 12.71 -3.50 2.80
N ASP A 185 11.93 -4.20 3.61
CA ASP A 185 11.13 -5.35 3.21
C ASP A 185 10.04 -4.96 2.19
N GLU A 186 9.33 -3.86 2.43
CA GLU A 186 8.32 -3.33 1.51
C GLU A 186 8.88 -3.01 0.11
N ARG A 187 10.20 -2.84 0.00
CA ARG A 187 10.92 -2.56 -1.25
C ARG A 187 11.61 -3.77 -1.86
N GLY A 188 11.54 -4.93 -1.21
CA GLY A 188 12.30 -6.13 -1.60
C GLY A 188 13.80 -6.00 -1.40
N LEU A 189 14.26 -4.97 -0.66
CA LEU A 189 15.68 -4.76 -0.39
C LEU A 189 16.20 -5.66 0.75
N LEU A 190 15.29 -6.18 1.58
CA LEU A 190 15.65 -7.14 2.62
C LEU A 190 16.13 -8.49 2.04
N ASP A 191 15.75 -8.80 0.80
CA ASP A 191 16.19 -10.03 0.10
C ASP A 191 17.66 -9.98 -0.34
N VAL A 192 18.19 -8.78 -0.53
CA VAL A 192 19.61 -8.52 -0.88
C VAL A 192 20.40 -7.97 0.32
N ALA A 193 19.81 -8.05 1.51
CA ALA A 193 20.41 -7.59 2.74
C ALA A 193 21.18 -8.72 3.43
N GLU A 194 22.43 -8.46 3.73
CA GLU A 194 23.30 -9.33 4.51
C GLU A 194 23.73 -8.66 5.81
N PHE A 195 24.24 -9.46 6.75
CA PHE A 195 24.89 -8.95 7.95
C PHE A 195 26.17 -9.70 8.25
N ALA A 196 27.14 -9.03 8.85
CA ALA A 196 28.35 -9.67 9.35
C ALA A 196 28.05 -10.56 10.56
N VAL A 197 28.54 -11.79 10.54
CA VAL A 197 28.24 -12.82 11.56
C VAL A 197 28.90 -12.56 12.92
N THR A 198 29.84 -11.62 12.98
CA THR A 198 30.51 -11.19 14.22
C THR A 198 30.49 -9.68 14.37
N ARG A 199 30.67 -9.20 15.60
CA ARG A 199 30.89 -7.76 15.84
C ARG A 199 32.16 -7.27 15.13
N VAL A 200 32.04 -6.12 14.48
CA VAL A 200 33.13 -5.48 13.74
C VAL A 200 33.83 -4.41 14.55
N LYS A 201 35.06 -4.08 14.14
CA LYS A 201 35.79 -2.93 14.68
C LYS A 201 35.12 -1.61 14.31
N GLN A 202 35.36 -0.59 15.12
CA GLN A 202 34.92 0.76 14.83
C GLN A 202 35.75 1.37 13.70
N THR A 203 35.08 1.86 12.65
CA THR A 203 35.72 2.41 11.44
C THR A 203 35.52 3.92 11.27
N ARG A 204 34.79 4.59 12.17
CA ARG A 204 34.40 6.00 12.04
C ARG A 204 35.59 6.96 11.85
N ASP A 205 36.74 6.61 12.42
CA ASP A 205 37.94 7.43 12.45
C ASP A 205 38.87 7.14 11.26
N LEU A 206 38.56 6.10 10.48
CA LEU A 206 39.28 5.75 9.26
C LEU A 206 38.75 6.55 8.06
N PRO A 207 39.58 6.81 7.05
CA PRO A 207 39.12 7.23 5.72
C PRO A 207 38.05 6.26 5.18
N VAL A 208 37.05 6.77 4.46
CA VAL A 208 35.89 5.98 4.03
C VAL A 208 36.27 4.76 3.20
N ASP A 209 37.28 4.87 2.34
CA ASP A 209 37.75 3.74 1.52
C ASP A 209 38.34 2.62 2.39
N GLN A 210 39.22 2.98 3.33
CA GLN A 210 39.82 2.03 4.27
C GLN A 210 38.78 1.42 5.22
N ALA A 211 37.78 2.20 5.60
CA ALA A 211 36.67 1.72 6.43
C ALA A 211 35.87 0.62 5.71
N ILE A 212 35.58 0.81 4.41
CA ILE A 212 34.87 -0.20 3.62
C ILE A 212 35.75 -1.44 3.43
N GLU A 213 37.03 -1.27 3.07
CA GLU A 213 37.97 -2.38 2.92
C GLU A 213 38.15 -3.22 4.19
N GLU A 214 38.10 -2.61 5.38
CA GLU A 214 38.12 -3.34 6.66
C GLU A 214 36.81 -4.11 6.88
N LEU A 215 35.65 -3.51 6.56
CA LEU A 215 34.33 -4.13 6.77
C LEU A 215 34.06 -5.29 5.81
N GLU A 216 34.55 -5.23 4.58
CA GLU A 216 34.37 -6.28 3.57
C GLU A 216 35.14 -7.57 3.87
N GLN A 217 36.04 -7.57 4.87
CA GLN A 217 36.77 -8.76 5.29
C GLN A 217 35.95 -9.70 6.17
N TYR A 218 34.82 -9.22 6.71
CA TYR A 218 33.99 -10.01 7.62
C TYR A 218 33.06 -10.94 6.83
N GLU A 219 32.91 -12.17 7.32
CA GLU A 219 31.95 -13.13 6.77
C GLU A 219 30.51 -12.64 6.98
N THR A 220 29.69 -12.74 5.94
CA THR A 220 28.30 -12.28 5.94
C THR A 220 27.31 -13.41 5.71
N LYS A 221 26.07 -13.20 6.17
CA LYS A 221 24.92 -14.07 5.92
C LYS A 221 23.68 -13.24 5.56
N PRO A 222 22.71 -13.80 4.83
CA PRO A 222 21.44 -13.11 4.56
C PRO A 222 20.69 -12.80 5.85
N VAL A 223 20.12 -11.59 5.97
CA VAL A 223 19.37 -11.20 7.16
C VAL A 223 18.06 -11.96 7.28
N ARG A 224 17.27 -12.07 6.20
CA ARG A 224 15.90 -12.62 6.26
C ARG A 224 15.83 -13.99 6.92
N SER A 225 16.74 -14.89 6.57
CA SER A 225 16.78 -16.26 7.13
C SER A 225 17.46 -16.36 8.50
N ASN A 226 18.06 -15.27 9.00
CA ASN A 226 18.91 -15.27 10.20
C ASN A 226 18.65 -14.03 11.09
N VAL A 227 17.43 -13.48 11.08
CA VAL A 227 17.09 -12.22 11.78
C VAL A 227 17.50 -12.25 13.25
N TYR A 228 17.25 -13.36 13.96
CA TYR A 228 17.59 -13.45 15.38
C TYR A 228 19.09 -13.61 15.64
N GLU A 229 19.84 -14.22 14.74
CA GLU A 229 21.31 -14.25 14.82
C GLU A 229 21.84 -12.82 14.67
N PHE A 230 21.34 -12.07 13.67
CA PHE A 230 21.65 -10.66 13.49
C PHE A 230 21.32 -9.82 14.74
N LEU A 231 20.11 -9.93 15.28
CA LEU A 231 19.69 -9.16 16.46
C LEU A 231 20.48 -9.51 17.72
N SER A 232 20.91 -10.77 17.86
CA SER A 232 21.70 -11.21 19.01
C SER A 232 23.04 -10.49 19.12
N LEU A 233 23.63 -10.07 17.99
CA LEU A 233 24.92 -9.40 17.95
C LEU A 233 24.93 -8.04 18.67
N PHE A 234 23.76 -7.42 18.90
CA PHE A 234 23.66 -6.18 19.67
C PHE A 234 23.92 -6.37 21.17
N PHE A 235 23.90 -7.60 21.68
CA PHE A 235 24.10 -7.90 23.09
C PHE A 235 25.50 -8.47 23.36
N ARG A 236 25.99 -8.30 24.60
CA ARG A 236 27.36 -8.72 25.00
C ARG A 236 27.62 -10.22 24.84
N GLU A 237 26.58 -11.02 25.03
CA GLU A 237 26.64 -12.49 25.00
C GLU A 237 25.58 -12.97 24.00
N PRO A 238 25.85 -12.90 22.67
CA PRO A 238 24.87 -13.21 21.63
C PRO A 238 24.21 -14.59 21.80
N GLU A 239 25.00 -15.59 22.17
CA GLU A 239 24.58 -16.97 22.44
C GLU A 239 23.55 -17.13 23.58
N LYS A 240 23.39 -16.13 24.45
CA LYS A 240 22.37 -16.16 25.52
C LYS A 240 21.08 -15.44 25.15
N VAL A 241 21.06 -14.71 24.04
CA VAL A 241 19.89 -13.96 23.58
C VAL A 241 18.85 -14.94 23.05
N LYS A 242 17.60 -14.77 23.48
CA LYS A 242 16.48 -15.60 23.02
C LYS A 242 15.58 -14.80 22.09
N PRO A 243 14.99 -15.43 21.05
CA PRO A 243 14.03 -14.76 20.16
C PRO A 243 12.88 -14.05 20.88
N ASP A 244 12.41 -14.61 22.00
CA ASP A 244 11.31 -14.06 22.81
C ASP A 244 11.66 -12.74 23.52
N TRP A 245 12.92 -12.28 23.45
CA TRP A 245 13.33 -10.97 24.01
C TRP A 245 12.97 -9.81 23.09
N PHE A 246 12.67 -10.08 21.82
CA PHE A 246 12.35 -9.09 20.81
C PHE A 246 10.83 -8.97 20.61
N VAL A 247 10.40 -7.83 20.09
CA VAL A 247 9.00 -7.61 19.71
C VAL A 247 8.57 -8.61 18.62
N ASP A 248 7.33 -9.10 18.73
CA ASP A 248 6.81 -10.16 17.84
C ASP A 248 6.79 -9.75 16.36
N GLU A 249 6.76 -8.45 16.08
CA GLU A 249 6.77 -7.90 14.73
C GLU A 249 8.02 -8.30 13.93
N TRP A 250 9.15 -8.62 14.57
CA TRP A 250 10.34 -9.17 13.88
C TRP A 250 10.06 -10.53 13.22
N LYS A 251 9.10 -11.32 13.75
CA LYS A 251 8.70 -12.62 13.16
C LYS A 251 8.12 -12.46 11.76
N LYS A 252 7.57 -11.29 11.43
CA LYS A 252 6.97 -11.02 10.12
C LYS A 252 8.02 -10.80 9.03
N LEU A 253 9.26 -10.51 9.41
CA LEU A 253 10.38 -10.28 8.50
C LEU A 253 11.18 -11.55 8.21
N ASN A 254 10.85 -12.68 8.84
CA ASN A 254 11.56 -13.96 8.78
C ASN A 254 10.84 -14.95 7.86
#